data_AF-A0A380FH72-F1
#
_entry.id   AF-A0A380FH72-F1
#
_cell.length_a   1.000
_cell.length_b   1.000
_cell.length_c   1.000
_cell.angle_alpha   90.00
_cell.angle_beta   90.00
_cell.angle_gamma   90.00
#
_symmetry.space_group_name_H-M   'P 1'
#
loop_
_entity.id
_entity.type
_entity.pdbx_description
1 polymer ?
#
loop_
_entity_poly.entity_id
_entity_poly.type
_entity_poly.pdbx_seq_one_letter_code
_entity_poly.pdbx_strand_id
1 'polypeptide(L)'
;MSVQKIRKFNRYYTRILGIFDKKVFNLNYSMIEMRILGEISRNSGITANTLTTYLDIDKSYLSRILDKLLTADYIYREKGFRR
;
A
#
# COMPACT_ATOMS: atom_id res chain seq x y z
N MET A 1 -19.10 -13.74 12.85
CA MET A 1 -17.99 -13.00 13.51
C MET A 1 -18.25 -11.50 13.38
N SER A 2 -18.13 -10.69 14.44
CA SER A 2 -18.52 -9.27 14.38
C SER A 2 -17.38 -8.37 13.82
N VAL A 3 -17.76 -7.34 13.05
CA VAL A 3 -16.87 -6.36 12.40
C VAL A 3 -15.87 -5.72 13.37
N GLN A 4 -16.20 -5.65 14.66
CA GLN A 4 -15.34 -5.08 15.70
C GLN A 4 -14.09 -5.93 15.97
N LYS A 5 -14.19 -7.26 15.91
CA LYS A 5 -13.02 -8.16 16.06
C LYS A 5 -12.04 -7.98 14.90
N ILE A 6 -12.56 -7.89 13.67
CA ILE A 6 -11.77 -7.63 12.46
C ILE A 6 -11.06 -6.27 12.56
N ARG A 7 -11.76 -5.21 12.99
CA ARG A 7 -11.17 -3.87 13.18
C ARG A 7 -10.09 -3.81 14.26
N LYS A 8 -10.15 -4.67 15.29
CA LYS A 8 -9.14 -4.75 16.35
C LYS A 8 -7.89 -5.48 15.87
N PHE A 9 -8.07 -6.58 15.14
CA PHE A 9 -7.00 -7.32 14.47
C PHE A 9 -6.23 -6.45 13.46
N ASN A 10 -6.96 -5.75 12.58
CA ASN A 10 -6.34 -4.87 11.58
C ASN A 10 -5.54 -3.72 12.21
N ARG A 11 -5.96 -3.22 13.38
CA ARG A 11 -5.23 -2.16 14.12
C ARG A 11 -3.93 -2.66 14.73
N TYR A 12 -3.91 -3.90 15.20
CA TYR A 12 -2.72 -4.52 15.77
C TYR A 12 -1.64 -4.72 14.70
N TYR A 13 -2.01 -5.30 13.55
CA TYR A 13 -1.11 -5.45 12.41
C TYR A 13 -0.63 -4.10 11.82
N THR A 14 -1.53 -3.12 11.72
CA THR A 14 -1.16 -1.75 11.29
C THR A 14 -0.12 -1.12 12.22
N ARG A 15 -0.21 -1.37 13.54
CA ARG A 15 0.76 -0.84 14.51
C ARG A 15 2.12 -1.53 14.38
N ILE A 16 2.15 -2.85 14.18
CA ILE A 16 3.41 -3.61 14.02
C ILE A 16 4.10 -3.22 12.71
N LEU A 17 3.37 -3.21 11.59
CA LEU A 17 3.90 -2.76 10.30
C LEU A 17 4.36 -1.30 10.34
N GLY A 18 3.59 -0.41 11.00
CA GLY A 18 3.96 1.00 11.17
C GLY A 18 5.22 1.24 12.02
N ILE A 19 5.62 0.29 12.87
CA ILE A 19 6.87 0.34 13.65
C ILE A 19 8.07 -0.08 12.78
N PHE A 20 7.91 -1.12 11.96
CA PHE A 20 8.95 -1.54 11.01
C PHE A 20 9.12 -0.52 9.86
N ASP A 21 8.03 0.11 9.41
CA ASP A 21 8.01 1.11 8.34
C ASP A 21 8.93 2.31 8.57
N LYS A 22 9.10 2.73 9.83
CA LYS A 22 9.78 4.00 10.14
C LYS A 22 11.31 3.93 10.14
N LYS A 23 11.92 2.76 9.90
CA LYS A 23 13.34 2.54 10.24
C LYS A 23 14.21 1.84 9.20
N VAL A 24 13.74 1.59 7.97
CA VAL A 24 14.44 0.62 7.12
C VAL A 24 15.62 1.21 6.34
N PHE A 25 15.57 2.46 5.90
CA PHE A 25 16.71 3.14 5.25
C PHE A 25 16.64 4.65 5.55
N ASN A 26 17.74 5.40 5.48
CA ASN A 26 17.80 6.87 5.66
C ASN A 26 16.94 7.71 4.69
N LEU A 27 15.94 7.10 4.06
CA LEU A 27 14.90 7.70 3.25
C LEU A 27 13.63 7.71 4.10
N ASN A 28 12.84 8.79 4.02
CA ASN A 28 11.55 8.92 4.73
C ASN A 28 10.45 7.97 4.20
N TYR A 29 10.85 6.85 3.58
CA TYR A 29 10.00 5.86 2.95
C TYR A 29 10.04 4.52 3.68
N SER A 30 8.85 3.99 3.82
CA SER A 30 8.52 2.67 4.32
C SER A 30 9.06 1.57 3.39
N MET A 31 9.43 0.40 3.94
CA MET A 31 9.82 -0.77 3.13
C MET A 31 8.67 -1.19 2.20
N ILE A 32 7.43 -1.01 2.64
CA ILE A 32 6.23 -1.27 1.85
C ILE A 32 6.06 -0.23 0.73
N GLU A 33 6.31 1.06 0.99
CA GLU A 33 6.30 2.11 -0.04
C GLU A 33 7.27 1.79 -1.17
N MET A 34 8.50 1.38 -0.83
CA MET A 34 9.49 0.96 -1.82
C MET A 34 9.07 -0.27 -2.61
N ARG A 35 8.46 -1.26 -1.96
CA ARG A 35 7.91 -2.44 -2.66
C ARG A 35 6.78 -2.03 -3.62
N ILE A 36 5.86 -1.16 -3.20
CA ILE A 36 4.76 -0.67 -4.03
C ILE A 36 5.29 0.08 -5.26
N LEU A 37 6.21 1.03 -5.07
CA LEU A 37 6.83 1.78 -6.17
C LEU A 37 7.57 0.85 -7.14
N GLY A 38 8.33 -0.11 -6.62
CA GLY A 38 9.03 -1.10 -7.43
C GLY A 38 8.08 -1.94 -8.28
N GLU A 39 6.94 -2.36 -7.73
CA GLU A 39 5.95 -3.14 -8.50
C GLU A 39 5.22 -2.31 -9.54
N ILE A 40 4.85 -1.07 -9.23
CA ILE A 40 4.23 -0.14 -10.19
C ILE A 40 5.21 0.17 -11.34
N SER A 41 6.49 0.35 -11.04
CA SER A 41 7.52 0.61 -12.04
C SER A 41 7.78 -0.59 -12.95
N ARG A 42 7.75 -1.82 -12.42
CA ARG A 42 7.91 -3.05 -13.22
C ARG A 42 6.68 -3.42 -14.04
N ASN A 43 5.49 -3.07 -13.56
CA ASN A 43 4.22 -3.45 -14.17
C ASN A 43 3.37 -2.20 -14.43
N SER A 44 3.65 -1.50 -15.55
CA SER A 44 2.87 -0.33 -15.96
C SER A 44 1.39 -0.67 -16.08
N GLY A 45 0.53 0.08 -15.39
CA GLY A 45 -0.91 -0.14 -15.39
C GLY A 45 -1.40 -1.22 -14.41
N ILE A 46 -0.55 -1.70 -13.48
CA ILE A 46 -0.98 -2.63 -12.43
C ILE A 46 -2.14 -2.03 -11.61
N THR A 47 -3.18 -2.84 -11.38
CA THR A 47 -4.33 -2.38 -10.61
C THR A 47 -4.07 -2.45 -9.12
N ALA A 48 -4.73 -1.58 -8.35
CA ALA A 48 -4.67 -1.64 -6.89
C ALA A 48 -5.11 -3.00 -6.32
N ASN A 49 -6.09 -3.67 -6.95
CA ASN A 49 -6.51 -5.01 -6.53
C ASN A 49 -5.38 -6.05 -6.75
N THR A 50 -4.69 -6.00 -7.89
CA THR A 50 -3.55 -6.89 -8.16
C THR A 50 -2.43 -6.64 -7.14
N LEU A 51 -2.13 -5.37 -6.83
CA LEU A 51 -1.16 -5.00 -5.80
C LEU A 51 -1.53 -5.54 -4.42
N THR A 52 -2.81 -5.50 -4.01
CA THR A 52 -3.24 -6.06 -2.72
C THR A 52 -2.96 -7.56 -2.62
N THR A 53 -3.26 -8.31 -3.68
CA THR A 53 -3.04 -9.77 -3.70
C THR A 53 -1.56 -10.11 -3.74
N TYR A 54 -0.79 -9.39 -4.56
CA TYR A 54 0.64 -9.67 -4.74
C TYR A 54 1.49 -9.31 -3.52
N LEU A 55 1.15 -8.22 -2.82
CA LEU A 55 1.88 -7.77 -1.64
C LEU A 55 1.35 -8.34 -0.32
N ASP A 56 0.23 -9.07 -0.37
CA ASP A 56 -0.50 -9.61 0.79
C ASP A 56 -0.78 -8.53 1.85
N ILE A 57 -1.37 -7.41 1.39
CA ILE A 57 -1.72 -6.28 2.26
C ILE A 57 -3.20 -5.91 2.11
N ASP A 58 -3.79 -5.45 3.22
CA ASP A 58 -5.17 -4.98 3.23
C ASP A 58 -5.39 -3.81 2.27
N LYS A 59 -6.51 -3.85 1.55
CA LYS A 59 -6.94 -2.79 0.62
C LYS A 59 -6.98 -1.40 1.26
N SER A 60 -7.42 -1.30 2.52
CA SER A 60 -7.46 -0.02 3.24
C SER A 60 -6.07 0.52 3.57
N TYR A 61 -5.08 -0.34 3.76
CA TYR A 61 -3.70 0.07 4.03
C TYR A 61 -3.01 0.49 2.73
N LEU A 62 -3.13 -0.32 1.66
CA LEU A 62 -2.62 0.03 0.34
C LEU A 62 -3.19 1.38 -0.13
N SER A 63 -4.50 1.61 0.04
CA SER A 63 -5.12 2.88 -0.36
C SER A 63 -4.45 4.09 0.30
N ARG A 64 -4.18 4.05 1.61
CA ARG A 64 -3.53 5.16 2.31
C ARG A 64 -2.13 5.44 1.79
N ILE A 65 -1.39 4.39 1.43
CA ILE A 65 -0.05 4.52 0.88
C ILE A 65 -0.10 5.07 -0.54
N LEU A 66 -0.98 4.54 -1.40
CA LEU A 66 -1.18 5.06 -2.75
C LEU A 66 -1.59 6.54 -2.71
N ASP A 67 -2.48 6.94 -1.80
CA ASP A 67 -2.87 8.34 -1.62
C ASP A 67 -1.66 9.21 -1.21
N LYS A 68 -0.82 8.75 -0.27
CA LYS A 68 0.42 9.44 0.10
C LYS A 68 1.38 9.59 -1.08
N LEU A 69 1.57 8.53 -1.87
CA LEU A 69 2.45 8.54 -3.04
C LEU A 69 1.91 9.42 -4.18
N LEU A 70 0.59 9.48 -4.35
CA LEU A 70 -0.09 10.39 -5.28
C LEU A 70 0.10 11.84 -4.87
N THR A 71 -0.10 12.17 -3.58
CA THR A 71 0.11 13.53 -3.06
C THR A 71 1.58 13.97 -3.15
N ALA A 72 2.51 13.02 -3.17
CA ALA A 72 3.93 13.27 -3.36
C ALA A 72 4.38 13.23 -4.84
N ASP A 73 3.44 13.14 -5.79
CA ASP A 73 3.66 13.09 -7.24
C ASP A 73 4.58 11.94 -7.73
N TYR A 74 4.70 10.85 -6.97
CA TYR A 74 5.50 9.69 -7.38
C TYR A 74 4.79 8.73 -8.32
N ILE A 75 3.46 8.74 -8.28
CA ILE A 75 2.61 7.91 -9.11
C ILE A 75 1.43 8.75 -9.60
N TYR A 76 0.76 8.30 -10.67
CA TYR A 76 -0.49 8.87 -11.14
C TYR A 76 -1.53 7.77 -11.35
N ARG A 77 -2.82 8.15 -11.37
CA ARG A 77 -3.91 7.23 -11.71
C ARG A 77 -4.22 7.36 -13.19
N GLU A 78 -4.15 6.24 -13.90
CA GLU A 78 -4.67 6.15 -15.25
C GLU A 78 -6.13 5.67 -15.22
N LYS A 79 -7.01 6.29 -16.02
CA LYS A 79 -8.38 5.79 -16.17
C LYS A 79 -8.30 4.45 -16.89
N GLY A 80 -8.73 3.38 -16.23
CA GLY A 80 -8.74 2.05 -16.83
C GLY A 80 -9.50 2.06 -18.16
N PHE A 81 -8.82 1.70 -19.24
CA PHE A 81 -9.44 1.45 -20.53
C PHE A 81 -10.34 0.23 -20.35
N ARG A 82 -11.65 0.44 -20.21
CA ARG A 82 -12.64 -0.64 -20.29
C ARG A 82 -12.58 -1.16 -21.74
N ARG A 83 -11.92 -2.30 -21.95
CA ARG A 83 -12.19 -3.13 -23.12
C ARG A 83 -13.57 -3.76 -22.97
#